data_AF-A0A954MRV9-F1
#
_entry.id   AF-A0A954MRV9-F1
#
_cell.length_a   1.000
_cell.length_b   1.000
_cell.length_c   1.000
_cell.angle_alpha   90.00
_cell.angle_beta   90.00
_cell.angle_gamma   90.00
#
_symmetry.space_group_name_H-M   'P 1'
#
loop_
_entity.id
_entity.type
_entity.pdbx_description
1 polymer ?
#
loop_
_entity_poly.entity_id
_entity_poly.type
_entity_poly.pdbx_seq_one_letter_code
_entity_poly.pdbx_strand_id
1 'polypeptide(L)'
;EIANRFASRLLLPSRWFDEDARRCRGDLPTLKEIYRTASHESIAWRLLDLDDSTVITICDQGSVSARRGNFSCPNRLHPIEKAAWEEAHNRNRPSCREEESVRIQCWPIHELNWKREILRTTCKDFEAA
;
A
#
# COMPACT_ATOMS: atom_id res chain seq x y z
N GLU A 1 9.20 17.33 -6.77
CA GLU A 1 9.08 15.87 -6.49
C GLU A 1 10.30 15.23 -5.82
N ILE A 2 11.55 15.57 -6.19
CA ILE A 2 12.75 14.96 -5.58
C ILE A 2 12.84 15.21 -4.06
N ALA A 3 12.49 16.41 -3.59
CA ALA A 3 12.50 16.76 -2.17
C ALA A 3 11.59 15.85 -1.31
N ASN A 4 10.40 15.52 -1.79
CA ASN A 4 9.46 14.65 -1.06
C ASN A 4 9.96 13.21 -0.99
N ARG A 5 10.62 12.71 -2.04
CA ARG A 5 11.24 11.37 -2.04
C ARG A 5 12.51 11.30 -1.18
N PHE A 6 13.26 12.39 -1.10
CA PHE A 6 14.43 12.47 -0.21
C PHE A 6 14.00 12.58 1.25
N ALA A 7 13.03 13.44 1.56
CA ALA A 7 12.46 13.59 2.89
C ALA A 7 11.84 12.28 3.41
N SER A 8 11.14 11.51 2.55
CA SER A 8 10.59 10.21 2.98
C SER A 8 11.67 9.21 3.38
N ARG A 9 12.83 9.20 2.69
CA ARG A 9 13.96 8.33 3.02
C ARG A 9 14.74 8.76 4.28
N LEU A 10 14.66 10.03 4.66
CA LEU A 10 15.18 10.49 5.96
C LEU A 10 14.29 10.01 7.12
N LEU A 11 12.98 9.97 6.92
CA LEU A 11 12.01 9.51 7.92
C LEU A 11 11.90 7.97 7.98
N LEU A 12 12.23 7.29 6.88
CA LEU A 12 12.13 5.85 6.70
C LEU A 12 13.48 5.30 6.25
N PRO A 13 14.47 5.15 7.16
CA PRO A 13 15.80 4.67 6.82
C PRO A 13 15.73 3.26 6.23
N SER A 14 16.29 3.06 5.02
CA SER A 14 15.94 1.91 4.18
C SER A 14 16.13 0.56 4.85
N ARG A 15 17.27 0.33 5.50
CA ARG A 15 17.59 -0.98 6.08
C ARG A 15 16.60 -1.39 7.18
N TRP A 16 16.21 -0.46 8.05
CA TRP A 16 15.26 -0.74 9.13
C TRP A 16 13.85 -0.88 8.59
N PHE A 17 13.47 -0.02 7.64
CA PHE A 17 12.15 -0.08 7.03
C PHE A 17 11.90 -1.43 6.35
N ASP A 18 12.84 -1.91 5.54
CA ASP A 18 12.66 -3.13 4.76
C ASP A 18 12.54 -4.37 5.69
N GLU A 19 13.30 -4.41 6.79
CA GLU A 19 13.20 -5.46 7.80
C GLU A 19 11.85 -5.45 8.51
N ASP A 20 11.41 -4.28 8.98
CA ASP A 20 10.11 -4.12 9.63
C ASP A 20 8.95 -4.45 8.67
N ALA A 21 9.02 -3.95 7.44
CA ALA A 21 8.01 -4.19 6.42
C ALA A 21 7.90 -5.69 6.07
N ARG A 22 9.02 -6.41 5.95
CA ARG A 22 8.97 -7.88 5.79
C ARG A 22 8.38 -8.56 7.02
N ARG A 23 8.80 -8.16 8.23
CA ARG A 23 8.33 -8.74 9.49
C ARG A 23 6.82 -8.59 9.70
N CYS A 24 6.25 -7.42 9.38
CA CYS A 24 4.81 -7.18 9.48
C CYS A 24 4.03 -7.50 8.19
N ARG A 25 4.69 -8.10 7.18
CA ARG A 25 4.10 -8.37 5.85
C ARG A 25 3.49 -7.12 5.19
N GLY A 26 4.12 -5.97 5.41
CA GLY A 26 3.72 -4.65 4.92
C GLY A 26 2.38 -4.16 5.45
N ASP A 27 1.96 -4.60 6.65
CA ASP A 27 0.80 -4.05 7.32
C ASP A 27 0.99 -2.56 7.62
N LEU A 28 0.20 -1.74 6.94
CA LEU A 28 0.36 -0.28 6.95
C LEU A 28 0.08 0.35 8.32
N PRO A 29 -0.98 -0.02 9.08
CA PRO A 29 -1.17 0.47 10.44
C PRO A 29 -0.02 0.11 11.37
N THR A 30 0.46 -1.13 11.34
CA THR A 30 1.62 -1.56 12.14
C THR A 30 2.87 -0.74 11.81
N LEU A 31 3.15 -0.53 10.51
CA LEU A 31 4.27 0.31 10.09
C LEU A 31 4.09 1.77 10.50
N LYS A 32 2.86 2.28 10.51
CA LYS A 32 2.57 3.64 11.00
C LYS A 32 2.85 3.80 12.49
N GLU A 33 2.63 2.76 13.30
CA GLU A 33 2.96 2.78 14.72
C GLU A 33 4.47 2.82 14.99
N ILE A 34 5.27 2.19 14.12
CA ILE A 34 6.74 2.20 14.16
C ILE A 34 7.26 3.55 13.65
N TYR A 35 6.81 3.98 12.47
CA TYR A 35 7.25 5.18 11.76
C TYR A 35 6.25 6.33 11.90
N ARG A 36 5.95 6.71 13.15
CA ARG A 36 4.87 7.66 13.50
C ARG A 36 4.95 9.01 12.80
N THR A 37 6.15 9.48 12.47
CA THR A 37 6.38 10.77 11.82
C THR A 37 6.16 10.74 10.30
N ALA A 38 6.18 9.57 9.67
CA ALA A 38 5.93 9.43 8.24
C ALA A 38 4.42 9.34 7.95
N SER A 39 3.96 9.92 6.84
CA SER A 39 2.56 9.75 6.42
C SER A 39 2.29 8.31 5.98
N HIS A 40 1.02 7.86 6.06
CA HIS A 40 0.60 6.56 5.53
C HIS A 40 1.02 6.37 4.07
N GLU A 41 0.89 7.41 3.25
CA GLU A 41 1.32 7.35 1.85
C GLU A 41 2.83 7.16 1.72
N SER A 42 3.63 7.88 2.51
CA SER A 42 5.10 7.76 2.45
C SER A 42 5.55 6.34 2.80
N ILE A 43 4.92 5.75 3.81
CA ILE A 43 5.14 4.35 4.21
C ILE A 43 4.71 3.41 3.07
N ALA A 44 3.52 3.60 2.52
CA ALA A 44 3.00 2.76 1.44
C ALA A 44 3.90 2.80 0.21
N TRP A 45 4.37 3.98 -0.21
CA TRP A 45 5.29 4.10 -1.35
C TRP A 45 6.62 3.42 -1.11
N ARG A 46 7.12 3.40 0.12
CA ARG A 46 8.34 2.68 0.48
C ARG A 46 8.19 1.16 0.40
N LEU A 47 6.98 0.61 0.45
CA LEU A 47 6.74 -0.82 0.20
C LEU A 47 7.08 -1.25 -1.23
N LEU A 48 7.16 -0.31 -2.19
CA LEU A 48 7.63 -0.58 -3.55
C LEU A 48 9.15 -0.83 -3.63
N ASP A 49 9.90 -0.48 -2.60
CA ASP A 49 11.35 -0.76 -2.54
C ASP A 49 11.64 -2.21 -2.11
N LEU A 50 10.62 -2.99 -1.74
CA LEU A 50 10.73 -4.42 -1.46
C LEU A 50 10.84 -5.25 -2.74
N ASP A 51 11.35 -6.48 -2.59
CA ASP A 51 11.57 -7.41 -3.71
C ASP A 51 10.25 -8.01 -4.24
N ASP A 52 9.19 -8.05 -3.41
CA ASP A 52 7.88 -8.58 -3.80
C ASP A 52 7.27 -7.75 -4.94
N SER A 53 6.71 -8.40 -5.97
CA SER A 53 5.94 -7.72 -7.02
C SER A 53 4.72 -7.02 -6.43
N THR A 54 4.82 -5.70 -6.23
CA THR A 54 3.86 -4.88 -5.47
C THR A 54 3.34 -3.72 -6.30
N VAL A 55 2.03 -3.47 -6.21
CA VAL A 55 1.36 -2.26 -6.70
C VAL A 55 0.74 -1.52 -5.52
N ILE A 56 0.99 -0.22 -5.43
CA ILE A 56 0.35 0.69 -4.47
C ILE A 56 -0.62 1.58 -5.24
N THR A 57 -1.87 1.62 -4.77
CA THR A 57 -2.89 2.53 -5.29
C THR A 57 -3.40 3.41 -4.17
N ILE A 58 -3.49 4.71 -4.44
CA ILE A 58 -4.11 5.68 -3.55
C ILE A 58 -5.41 6.11 -4.19
N CYS A 59 -6.50 5.91 -3.46
CA CYS A 59 -7.80 6.47 -3.76
C CYS A 59 -8.00 7.68 -2.86
N ASP A 60 -8.35 8.82 -3.45
CA ASP A 60 -8.68 10.05 -2.73
C ASP A 60 -10.07 10.51 -3.15
N GLN A 61 -10.93 10.76 -2.17
CA GLN A 61 -12.32 11.18 -2.36
C GLN A 61 -13.10 10.30 -3.37
N GLY A 62 -12.89 8.99 -3.30
CA GLY A 62 -13.59 8.02 -4.15
C GLY A 62 -13.00 7.82 -5.55
N SER A 63 -11.82 8.39 -5.85
CA SER A 63 -11.17 8.29 -7.16
C SER A 63 -9.70 7.88 -7.04
N VAL A 64 -9.16 7.16 -8.02
CA VAL A 64 -7.73 6.81 -8.04
C VAL A 64 -6.92 8.07 -8.31
N SER A 65 -6.16 8.53 -7.31
CA SER A 65 -5.30 9.71 -7.41
C SER A 65 -3.87 9.35 -7.81
N ALA A 66 -3.40 8.16 -7.42
CA ALA A 66 -2.08 7.65 -7.80
C ALA A 66 -2.07 6.12 -7.84
N ARG A 67 -1.31 5.56 -8.79
CA ARG A 67 -1.07 4.11 -8.87
C ARG A 67 0.34 3.88 -9.40
N ARG A 68 1.13 3.08 -8.69
CA ARG A 68 2.51 2.73 -9.08
C ARG A 68 2.82 1.31 -8.63
N GLY A 69 3.53 0.57 -9.48
CA GLY A 69 4.12 -0.71 -9.12
C GLY A 69 5.65 -0.66 -9.21
N ASN A 70 6.32 -1.60 -8.56
CA ASN A 70 7.74 -1.90 -8.78
C ASN A 70 7.96 -2.82 -10.00
N PHE A 71 6.86 -3.22 -10.66
CA PHE A 71 6.81 -3.91 -11.95
C PHE A 71 5.79 -3.22 -12.87
N SER A 72 5.67 -3.69 -14.12
CA SER A 72 4.70 -3.17 -15.08
C SER A 72 3.26 -3.47 -14.62
N CYS A 73 2.52 -2.43 -14.22
CA CYS A 73 1.13 -2.56 -13.80
C CYS A 73 0.20 -1.67 -14.65
N PRO A 74 -1.00 -2.14 -15.04
CA PRO A 74 -1.99 -1.31 -15.70
C PRO A 74 -2.44 -0.14 -14.82
N ASN A 75 -2.81 0.99 -15.43
CA ASN A 75 -3.32 2.17 -14.72
C ASN A 75 -4.75 2.01 -14.17
N ARG A 76 -5.42 0.88 -14.40
CA ARG A 76 -6.78 0.61 -13.94
C ARG A 76 -6.77 -0.43 -12.83
N LEU A 77 -7.71 -0.30 -11.90
CA LEU A 77 -7.96 -1.33 -10.89
C LEU A 77 -8.47 -2.60 -11.55
N HIS A 78 -7.88 -3.73 -11.18
CA HIS A 78 -8.42 -5.05 -11.45
C HIS A 78 -9.74 -5.25 -10.66
N PRO A 79 -10.70 -6.07 -11.15
CA PRO A 79 -11.96 -6.30 -10.44
C PRO A 79 -11.79 -6.72 -8.97
N ILE A 80 -10.79 -7.54 -8.65
CA ILE A 80 -10.52 -7.94 -7.25
C ILE A 80 -10.03 -6.76 -6.39
N GLU A 81 -9.21 -5.86 -6.95
CA GLU A 81 -8.74 -4.66 -6.26
C GLU A 81 -9.92 -3.72 -6.00
N LYS A 82 -10.80 -3.56 -7.00
CA LYS A 82 -12.03 -2.78 -6.87
C LYS A 82 -12.94 -3.34 -5.78
N ALA A 83 -13.13 -4.66 -5.71
CA ALA A 83 -13.93 -5.30 -4.67
C ALA A 83 -13.33 -5.09 -3.26
N ALA A 84 -12.01 -5.20 -3.11
CA ALA A 84 -11.33 -4.92 -1.85
C ALA A 84 -11.49 -3.44 -1.44
N TRP A 85 -11.35 -2.52 -2.40
CA TRP A 85 -11.53 -1.10 -2.18
C TRP A 85 -12.96 -0.74 -1.79
N GLU A 86 -13.97 -1.21 -2.52
CA GLU A 86 -15.39 -0.96 -2.21
C GLU A 86 -15.75 -1.49 -0.82
N GLU A 87 -15.24 -2.66 -0.44
CA GLU A 87 -15.44 -3.21 0.90
C GLU A 87 -14.87 -2.30 1.99
N ALA A 88 -13.62 -1.86 1.83
CA ALA A 88 -12.96 -0.98 2.80
C ALA A 88 -13.62 0.40 2.87
N HIS A 89 -13.98 0.95 1.71
CA HIS A 89 -14.64 2.25 1.57
C HIS A 89 -16.01 2.27 2.25
N ASN A 90 -16.85 1.26 1.98
CA ASN A 90 -18.21 1.20 2.49
C ASN A 90 -18.26 0.88 3.99
N ARG A 91 -17.34 0.04 4.48
CA ARG A 91 -17.33 -0.41 5.89
C ARG A 91 -16.49 0.48 6.80
N ASN A 92 -15.68 1.38 6.23
CA ASN A 92 -14.64 2.13 6.95
C ASN A 92 -13.80 1.22 7.86
N ARG A 93 -13.37 0.07 7.32
CA ARG A 93 -12.51 -0.90 7.98
C ARG A 93 -11.50 -1.45 6.99
N PRO A 94 -10.29 -1.85 7.42
CA PRO A 94 -9.36 -2.55 6.54
C PRO A 94 -10.02 -3.78 5.90
N SER A 95 -9.71 -4.03 4.64
CA SER A 95 -10.11 -5.25 3.94
C SER A 95 -8.88 -5.98 3.43
N CYS A 96 -8.98 -7.31 3.39
CA CYS A 96 -7.95 -8.16 2.81
C CYS A 96 -8.64 -9.18 1.90
N ARG A 97 -8.19 -9.26 0.66
CA ARG A 97 -8.62 -10.27 -0.31
C ARG A 97 -7.42 -11.03 -0.82
N GLU A 98 -7.59 -12.32 -0.99
CA GLU A 98 -6.51 -13.20 -1.39
C GLU A 98 -7.05 -14.19 -2.42
N GLU A 99 -6.40 -14.25 -3.56
CA GLU A 99 -6.60 -15.22 -4.62
C GLU A 99 -5.32 -16.07 -4.78
N GLU A 100 -5.33 -17.01 -5.71
CA GLU A 100 -4.26 -17.99 -5.90
C GLU A 100 -2.89 -17.33 -6.13
N SER A 101 -2.85 -16.25 -6.92
CA SER A 101 -1.61 -15.57 -7.31
C SER A 101 -1.45 -14.16 -6.74
N VAL A 102 -2.40 -13.65 -5.95
CA VAL A 102 -2.39 -12.25 -5.51
C VAL A 102 -3.00 -12.07 -4.12
N ARG A 103 -2.43 -11.16 -3.33
CA ARG A 103 -3.00 -10.63 -2.10
C ARG A 103 -3.24 -9.13 -2.24
N ILE A 104 -4.43 -8.66 -1.88
CA ILE A 104 -4.80 -7.26 -1.81
C ILE A 104 -5.13 -6.89 -0.38
N GLN A 105 -4.41 -5.91 0.14
CA GLN A 105 -4.70 -5.27 1.42
C GLN A 105 -5.17 -3.85 1.13
N CYS A 106 -6.25 -3.41 1.77
CA CYS A 106 -6.77 -2.06 1.64
C CYS A 106 -7.01 -1.45 3.01
N TRP A 107 -6.50 -0.24 3.22
CA TRP A 107 -6.63 0.48 4.48
C TRP A 107 -7.34 1.82 4.26
N PRO A 108 -8.52 2.03 4.86
CA PRO A 108 -9.18 3.34 4.86
C PRO A 108 -8.51 4.26 5.90
N ILE A 109 -8.05 5.41 5.44
CA ILE A 109 -7.52 6.53 6.21
C ILE A 109 -8.54 7.67 6.10
N HIS A 110 -9.57 7.61 6.95
CA HIS A 110 -10.68 8.57 6.94
C HIS A 110 -10.55 9.55 8.11
N GLU A 111 -10.58 10.84 7.82
CA GLU A 111 -10.69 11.94 8.78
C GLU A 111 -11.96 12.76 8.48
N LEU A 112 -12.28 13.73 9.36
CA LEU A 112 -13.46 14.57 9.15
C LEU A 112 -13.33 15.35 7.82
N ASN A 113 -14.17 14.99 6.84
CA ASN A 113 -14.19 15.50 5.46
C ASN A 113 -13.05 15.03 4.54
N TRP A 114 -12.25 14.06 4.96
CA TRP A 114 -11.16 13.50 4.17
C TRP A 114 -11.32 11.99 4.08
N LYS A 115 -11.50 11.45 2.89
CA LYS A 115 -11.55 10.00 2.65
C LYS A 115 -10.41 9.60 1.73
N ARG A 116 -9.48 8.83 2.27
CA ARG A 116 -8.40 8.22 1.51
C ARG A 116 -8.37 6.73 1.76
N GLU A 117 -8.15 5.94 0.72
CA GLU A 117 -7.86 4.52 0.85
C GLU A 117 -6.53 4.21 0.19
N ILE A 118 -5.73 3.39 0.85
CA ILE A 118 -4.45 2.92 0.31
C ILE A 118 -4.60 1.42 0.09
N LEU A 119 -4.39 0.99 -1.15
CA LEU A 119 -4.38 -0.40 -1.56
C LEU A 119 -2.93 -0.83 -1.78
N ARG A 120 -2.59 -2.01 -1.28
CA ARG A 120 -1.39 -2.77 -1.66
C ARG A 120 -1.82 -4.07 -2.29
N THR A 121 -1.43 -4.26 -3.54
CA THR A 121 -1.58 -5.51 -4.28
C THR A 121 -0.21 -6.16 -4.38
N THR A 122 -0.05 -7.37 -3.85
CA THR A 122 1.21 -8.13 -3.90
C THR A 122 0.96 -9.42 -4.65
N CYS A 123 1.71 -9.67 -5.72
CA CYS A 123 1.67 -10.99 -6.36
C CYS A 123 2.38 -11.98 -5.45
N LYS A 124 1.78 -13.16 -5.28
CA LYS A 124 2.46 -14.28 -4.64
C LYS A 124 3.44 -14.82 -5.67
N ASP A 125 4.70 -14.93 -5.31
CA ASP A 125 5.65 -15.66 -6.13
C ASP A 125 5.10 -17.09 -6.32
N PHE A 126 5.08 -17.55 -7.56
CA PHE A 126 5.03 -18.98 -7.80
C PHE A 126 6.38 -19.49 -7.27
N GLU A 127 6.37 -20.11 -6.09
CA GLU A 127 7.48 -20.97 -5.70
C GLU A 127 7.67 -21.95 -6.86
N ALA A 128 8.77 -21.80 -7.60
CA ALA A 128 9.19 -22.79 -8.57
C ALA A 128 9.48 -24.06 -7.76
N ALA A 129 8.54 -25.01 -7.85
CA ALA A 129 8.68 -26.36 -7.32
C ALA A 129 9.88 -27.09 -7.95
#